data_AF-A0A3D2XMH4-F1
#
_entry.id   AF-A0A3D2XMH4-F1
#
_cell.length_a   1.000
_cell.length_b   1.000
_cell.length_c   1.000
_cell.angle_alpha   90.00
_cell.angle_beta   90.00
_cell.angle_gamma   90.00
#
_symmetry.space_group_name_H-M   'P 1'
#
loop_
_entity.id
_entity.type
_entity.pdbx_description
1 polymer ?
#
loop_
_entity_poly.entity_id
_entity_poly.type
_entity_poly.pdbx_seq_one_letter_code
_entity_poly.pdbx_strand_id
1 'polypeptide(L)'
;ETKSVTEDIEVPKTIAVTAWYTPQIPINQGPGEFWGLPGLILEINADQTTILCSKIVMNPEQKITISAPEKGRVISREDYNATVKQKMEEMRDMYRGRGGRK
;
A
#
# COMPACT_ATOMS: atom_id res chain seq x y z
N GLU A 1 34.23 -10.89 25.71
CA GLU A 1 33.17 -11.51 24.89
C GLU A 1 32.16 -10.43 24.50
N THR A 2 32.25 -9.93 23.27
CA THR A 2 31.35 -8.89 22.73
C THR A 2 30.24 -9.57 21.96
N LYS A 3 29.05 -9.70 22.57
CA LYS A 3 27.84 -10.18 21.89
C LYS A 3 27.39 -9.14 20.87
N SER A 4 27.41 -9.53 19.60
CA SER A 4 27.01 -8.70 18.47
C SER A 4 25.50 -8.49 18.45
N VAL A 5 25.08 -7.23 18.40
CA VAL A 5 23.69 -6.71 18.42
C VAL A 5 22.90 -7.06 17.13
N THR A 6 23.39 -8.00 16.32
CA THR A 6 22.89 -8.29 14.96
C THR A 6 21.84 -9.40 14.88
N GLU A 7 21.51 -10.07 15.99
CA GLU A 7 20.60 -11.23 15.98
C GLU A 7 19.10 -10.85 16.00
N ASP A 8 18.75 -9.61 16.38
CA ASP A 8 17.36 -9.16 16.55
C ASP A 8 16.79 -8.39 15.34
N ILE A 9 17.52 -8.30 14.22
CA ILE A 9 17.04 -7.61 13.02
C ILE A 9 16.36 -8.64 12.13
N GLU A 10 15.03 -8.73 12.21
CA GLU A 10 14.22 -9.48 11.25
C GLU A 10 14.49 -8.94 9.82
N VAL A 11 15.24 -9.71 9.05
CA VAL A 11 15.54 -9.37 7.66
C VAL A 11 14.23 -9.39 6.88
N PRO A 12 13.86 -8.31 6.16
CA PRO A 12 12.63 -8.27 5.40
C PRO A 12 12.62 -9.41 4.37
N LYS A 13 11.55 -10.23 4.39
CA LYS A 13 11.39 -11.36 3.48
C LYS A 13 11.21 -10.84 2.06
N THR A 14 12.18 -11.10 1.19
CA THR A 14 12.05 -10.81 -0.24
C THR A 14 11.06 -11.78 -0.87
N ILE A 15 10.13 -11.26 -1.67
CA ILE A 15 9.12 -12.05 -2.40
C ILE A 15 9.38 -11.90 -3.89
N ALA A 16 9.38 -13.01 -4.62
CA ALA A 16 9.40 -12.98 -6.08
C ALA A 16 8.00 -12.61 -6.60
N VAL A 17 7.94 -11.58 -7.44
CA VAL A 17 6.70 -11.10 -8.06
C VAL A 17 6.81 -11.25 -9.56
N THR A 18 5.83 -11.90 -10.17
CA THR A 18 5.70 -12.03 -11.63
C THR A 18 4.45 -11.31 -12.10
N ALA A 19 4.59 -10.42 -13.07
CA ALA A 19 3.48 -9.64 -13.63
C ALA A 19 3.37 -9.84 -15.14
N TRP A 20 2.17 -10.18 -15.61
CA TRP A 20 1.84 -10.27 -17.03
C TRP A 20 1.10 -9.00 -17.45
N TYR A 21 1.59 -8.31 -18.48
CA TYR A 21 1.05 -7.03 -18.95
C TYR A 21 0.85 -7.01 -20.46
N THR A 22 -0.02 -6.12 -20.93
CA THR A 22 -0.28 -5.93 -22.37
C THR A 22 0.01 -4.49 -22.81
N PRO A 23 0.95 -4.27 -23.75
CA PRO A 23 1.22 -2.93 -24.32
C PRO A 23 0.08 -2.37 -25.17
N GLN A 24 -0.86 -3.21 -25.62
CA GLN A 24 -1.98 -2.77 -26.46
C GLN A 24 -2.93 -1.82 -25.73
N ILE A 25 -2.96 -1.89 -24.39
CA ILE A 25 -3.67 -0.94 -23.54
C ILE A 25 -2.58 -0.10 -22.85
N PRO A 26 -2.25 1.10 -23.37
CA PRO A 26 -1.11 1.90 -22.91
C PRO A 26 -1.42 2.64 -21.60
N ILE A 27 -1.86 1.89 -20.59
CA ILE A 27 -2.14 2.37 -19.24
C ILE A 27 -1.15 1.67 -18.32
N ASN A 28 -0.21 2.41 -17.75
CA ASN A 28 0.86 1.90 -16.88
C ASN A 28 0.40 1.57 -15.44
N GLN A 29 -0.83 1.08 -15.29
CA GLN A 29 -1.42 0.71 -13.99
C GLN A 29 -1.59 -0.80 -13.85
N GLY A 30 -1.77 -1.24 -12.61
CA GLY A 30 -2.07 -2.62 -12.24
C GLY A 30 -2.79 -2.70 -10.90
N PRO A 31 -3.12 -3.92 -10.46
CA PRO A 31 -3.81 -4.12 -9.18
C PRO A 31 -2.90 -3.80 -7.99
N GLY A 32 -3.47 -3.25 -6.92
CA GLY A 32 -2.75 -2.96 -5.68
C GLY A 32 -1.63 -1.94 -5.87
N GLU A 33 -0.43 -2.28 -5.41
CA GLU A 33 0.77 -1.43 -5.46
C GLU A 33 1.61 -1.65 -6.74
N PHE A 34 1.15 -2.49 -7.66
CA PHE A 34 1.90 -2.86 -8.85
C PHE A 34 1.56 -1.94 -10.02
N TRP A 35 2.55 -1.17 -10.49
CA TRP A 35 2.42 -0.23 -11.61
C TRP A 35 3.78 0.04 -12.26
N GLY A 36 3.80 0.77 -13.38
CA GLY A 36 5.05 1.23 -14.02
C GLY A 36 5.55 0.41 -15.21
N LEU A 37 4.87 -0.68 -15.58
CA LEU A 37 5.14 -1.41 -16.83
C LEU A 37 4.50 -0.68 -18.04
N PRO A 38 5.06 -0.83 -19.25
CA PRO A 38 4.55 -0.18 -20.46
C PRO A 38 3.29 -0.89 -20.98
N GLY A 39 2.22 -0.87 -20.19
CA GLY A 39 0.94 -1.51 -20.49
C GLY A 39 0.17 -1.88 -19.23
N LEU A 40 -1.09 -2.25 -19.39
CA LEU A 40 -1.95 -2.64 -18.28
C LEU A 40 -1.56 -4.04 -17.77
N ILE A 41 -1.40 -4.18 -16.45
CA ILE A 41 -1.12 -5.47 -15.82
C ILE A 41 -2.43 -6.28 -15.72
N LEU A 42 -2.42 -7.49 -16.26
CA LEU A 42 -3.57 -8.39 -16.31
C LEU A 42 -3.48 -9.53 -15.29
N GLU A 43 -2.28 -9.94 -14.91
CA GLU A 43 -2.08 -10.99 -13.92
C GLU A 43 -0.85 -10.68 -13.06
N ILE A 44 -0.97 -10.95 -11.76
CA ILE A 44 0.14 -10.86 -10.81
C ILE A 44 0.17 -12.12 -9.97
N ASN A 45 1.37 -12.70 -9.86
CA ASN A 45 1.68 -13.77 -8.92
C ASN A 45 2.70 -13.24 -7.90
N ALA A 46 2.29 -13.13 -6.64
CA ALA A 46 3.11 -12.67 -5.54
C ALA A 46 3.00 -13.65 -4.36
N ASP A 47 4.06 -14.40 -4.08
CA ASP A 47 4.09 -15.48 -3.09
C ASP A 47 2.95 -16.51 -3.30
N GLN A 48 1.92 -16.49 -2.43
CA GLN A 48 0.74 -17.36 -2.50
C GLN A 48 -0.51 -16.66 -3.05
N THR A 49 -0.40 -15.39 -3.45
CA THR A 49 -1.53 -14.58 -3.94
C THR A 49 -1.42 -14.40 -5.44
N THR A 50 -2.47 -14.81 -6.16
CA THR A 50 -2.63 -14.55 -7.60
C THR A 50 -3.81 -13.62 -7.82
N ILE A 51 -3.57 -12.53 -8.56
CA ILE A 51 -4.59 -11.56 -8.94
C ILE A 51 -4.75 -11.63 -10.47
N LEU A 52 -5.94 -11.98 -10.95
CA LEU A 52 -6.25 -12.12 -12.37
C LEU A 52 -7.33 -11.12 -12.80
N CYS A 53 -7.11 -10.46 -13.94
CA CYS A 53 -8.09 -9.58 -14.57
C CYS A 53 -9.22 -10.41 -15.21
N SER A 54 -10.44 -10.31 -14.67
CA SER A 54 -11.59 -11.07 -15.19
C SER A 54 -12.35 -10.35 -16.31
N LYS A 55 -12.37 -9.01 -16.30
CA LYS A 55 -13.14 -8.22 -17.27
C LYS A 55 -12.53 -6.83 -17.43
N ILE A 56 -12.43 -6.39 -18.67
CA ILE A 56 -12.04 -5.02 -19.02
C ILE A 56 -13.24 -4.38 -19.73
N VAL A 57 -13.65 -3.21 -19.27
CA VAL A 57 -14.66 -2.39 -19.94
C VAL A 57 -13.95 -1.14 -20.46
N MET A 58 -13.71 -1.11 -21.77
CA MET A 58 -13.10 0.05 -22.43
C MET A 58 -14.20 1.04 -22.84
N ASN A 59 -13.93 2.34 -22.64
CA ASN A 59 -14.82 3.43 -23.04
C ASN A 59 -16.27 3.23 -22.56
N PRO A 60 -16.52 3.12 -21.24
CA PRO A 60 -17.88 2.98 -20.74
C PRO A 60 -18.74 4.19 -21.17
N GLU A 61 -19.93 3.94 -21.70
CA GLU A 61 -20.88 4.99 -22.09
C GLU A 61 -21.34 5.82 -20.88
N GLN A 62 -21.39 5.18 -19.70
CA GLN A 62 -21.72 5.81 -18.43
C GLN A 62 -20.45 6.28 -17.73
N LYS A 63 -20.37 7.59 -17.46
CA LYS A 63 -19.33 8.13 -16.60
C LYS A 63 -19.54 7.64 -15.17
N ILE A 64 -18.55 6.94 -14.62
CA ILE A 64 -18.53 6.58 -13.20
C ILE A 64 -18.42 7.88 -12.41
N THR A 65 -19.47 8.24 -11.69
CA THR A 65 -19.44 9.39 -10.78
C THR A 65 -18.79 8.93 -9.49
N ILE A 66 -17.55 9.35 -9.26
CA ILE A 66 -16.85 9.10 -8.00
C ILE A 66 -17.40 10.09 -6.98
N SER A 67 -18.27 9.63 -6.08
CA SER A 67 -18.73 10.44 -4.95
C SER A 67 -17.63 10.49 -3.89
N ALA A 68 -17.29 11.68 -3.43
CA ALA A 68 -16.38 11.84 -2.31
C ALA A 68 -17.05 11.26 -1.04
N PRO A 69 -16.29 10.58 -0.17
CA PRO A 69 -16.83 10.16 1.12
C PRO A 69 -17.30 11.39 1.92
N GLU A 70 -18.57 11.40 2.32
CA GLU A 70 -19.16 12.50 3.11
C GLU A 70 -18.70 12.47 4.59
N LYS A 71 -18.20 11.32 5.05
CA LYS A 71 -17.77 11.12 6.43
C LYS A 71 -16.32 11.54 6.60
N GLY A 72 -16.09 12.48 7.53
CA GLY A 72 -14.76 12.89 7.95
C GLY A 72 -14.64 14.40 8.06
N ARG A 73 -13.41 14.87 8.25
CA ARG A 73 -13.08 16.29 8.23
C ARG A 73 -12.26 16.55 6.96
N VAL A 74 -12.70 17.52 6.16
CA VAL A 74 -11.86 18.06 5.08
C VAL A 74 -10.72 18.81 5.75
N ILE A 75 -9.50 18.29 5.61
CA ILE A 75 -8.29 18.90 6.18
C ILE A 75 -7.29 19.15 5.07
N SER A 76 -6.45 20.16 5.25
CA SER A 76 -5.34 20.44 4.33
C SER A 76 -4.26 19.37 4.46
N ARG A 77 -3.34 19.32 3.48
CA ARG A 77 -2.20 18.39 3.53
C ARG A 77 -1.26 18.69 4.71
N GLU A 78 -1.15 19.95 5.10
CA GLU A 78 -0.36 20.41 6.24
C GLU A 78 -0.98 19.90 7.55
N ASP A 79 -2.29 20.07 7.71
CA ASP A 79 -3.04 19.59 8.88
C ASP A 79 -3.03 18.07 9.00
N TYR A 80 -3.08 17.36 7.86
CA TYR A 80 -2.94 15.90 7.82
C TYR A 80 -1.59 15.46 8.39
N ASN A 81 -0.50 16.06 7.90
CA ASN A 81 0.85 15.75 8.37
C ASN A 81 1.01 16.04 9.87
N ALA A 82 0.47 17.17 10.34
CA ALA A 82 0.47 17.53 11.75
C ALA A 82 -0.32 16.51 12.60
N THR A 83 -1.51 16.11 12.13
CA THR A 83 -2.37 15.13 12.81
C THR A 83 -1.69 13.76 12.91
N VAL A 84 -1.09 13.29 11.82
CA VAL A 84 -0.36 12.01 11.79
C VAL A 84 0.82 12.05 12.76
N LYS A 85 1.60 13.14 12.76
CA LYS A 85 2.73 13.31 13.68
C LYS A 85 2.29 13.28 15.14
N GLN A 86 1.24 14.03 15.49
CA GLN A 86 0.67 14.03 16.83
C GLN A 86 0.17 12.63 17.24
N LYS A 87 -0.55 11.94 16.35
CA LYS A 87 -1.07 10.59 16.64
C LYS A 87 0.03 9.55 16.83
N MET A 88 1.14 9.67 16.09
CA MET A 88 2.31 8.82 16.29
C MET A 88 2.98 9.06 17.66
N GLU A 89 3.05 10.32 18.10
CA GLU A 89 3.62 10.67 19.40
C GLU A 89 2.73 10.20 20.56
N GLU A 90 1.41 10.43 20.48
CA GLU A 90 0.43 9.90 21.44
C GLU A 90 0.50 8.37 21.53
N MET A 91 0.60 7.68 20.39
CA MET A 91 0.77 6.23 20.35
C MET A 91 2.07 5.85 21.08
N ARG A 92 3.19 6.50 20.76
CA ARG A 92 4.49 6.21 21.38
C ARG A 92 4.46 6.37 22.90
N ASP A 93 3.80 7.40 23.42
CA ASP A 93 3.70 7.66 24.86
C ASP A 93 2.78 6.66 25.56
N MET A 94 1.67 6.26 24.93
CA MET A 94 0.80 5.18 25.44
C MET A 94 1.51 3.83 25.52
N TYR A 95 2.37 3.50 24.53
CA TYR A 95 3.14 2.25 24.53
C TYR A 95 4.33 2.28 25.51
N ARG A 96 4.89 3.45 25.83
CA ARG A 96 5.95 3.60 26.86
C ARG A 96 5.46 3.37 28.28
N GLY A 97 4.18 3.66 28.58
CA GLY A 97 3.62 3.54 29.93
C GLY A 97 3.27 2.13 30.40
N ARG A 98 3.24 1.12 29.51
CA ARG A 98 2.74 -0.24 29.83
C ARG A 98 3.82 -1.33 29.92
N GLY A 99 5.06 -1.04 29.53
CA GLY A 99 6.16 -2.01 29.49
C GLY A 99 6.99 -2.15 30.78
N GLY A 100 6.67 -1.41 31.85
CA GLY A 100 7.48 -1.32 33.08
C GLY A 100 6.93 -2.03 34.31
N ARG A 101 6.09 -3.07 34.17
CA ARG A 101 5.62 -3.90 35.29
C ARG A 101 5.74 -5.40 34.98
N LYS A 102 6.97 -5.89 34.98
CA LYS A 102 7.34 -7.20 35.53
C LYS A 102 8.78 -7.11 36.04
#